data_AF-A0A5R8KCM2-F1
#
_entry.id   AF-A0A5R8KCM2-F1
#
_cell.length_a   1.000
_cell.length_b   1.000
_cell.length_c   1.000
_cell.angle_alpha   90.00
_cell.angle_beta   90.00
_cell.angle_gamma   90.00
#
_symmetry.space_group_name_H-M   'P 1'
#
loop_
_entity.id
_entity.type
_entity.pdbx_description
1 polymer ?
#
loop_
_entity_poly.entity_id
_entity_poly.type
_entity_poly.pdbx_seq_one_letter_code
_entity_poly.pdbx_strand_id
1 'polypeptide(L)'
;MEALPDGGAVVRLVRVAASENKDSGDISPYDEALIWQEYDVKKVLEGKLEVQRIRVGHWAVIRGKNVVVDGEIGKEVELRVRPFDEDDQVNLTDVVISDDLDIVADEPPRFMDMQAIMAEGLTPEAVRYDYDTIFSAQMKLYWKLRPQLELVVLGNSHAAKGIRPDRLLDEENKLTPKALNLGAGAANTDLQCLLAREYVLPLPKIKTVLWVVNSRLFNRSLRGAERRCEAFIGSPGYDFDREHHAELWPVKTGEPLVTVAELKNAELNVQKMDVWGWSARERGMKAENKERLREDLSQLNYQFDQEAWELFQRSVKDLTAKGIRVYVIISPIHPQSKDTPASDPDGSAHADLHKTVADLEAFDAGLPLMWFKDMNLNGGHDIPAEMFFDVDHLNAAGGTMLTSKVVEWMKSTQ
;
A
#
# COMPACT_ATOMS: atom_id res chain seq x y z
N MET A 1 -9.34 23.65 -0.31
CA MET A 1 -8.09 22.89 -0.09
C MET A 1 -8.40 21.43 -0.31
N GLU A 2 -7.53 20.70 -1.02
CA GLU A 2 -7.68 19.25 -1.18
C GLU A 2 -7.39 18.55 0.15
N ALA A 3 -8.09 17.44 0.42
CA ALA A 3 -7.82 16.62 1.60
C ALA A 3 -6.46 15.93 1.47
N LEU A 4 -5.73 15.77 2.59
CA LEU A 4 -4.51 14.95 2.64
C LEU A 4 -4.84 13.45 2.46
N PRO A 5 -3.88 12.60 2.04
CA PRO A 5 -4.19 11.24 1.57
C PRO A 5 -4.68 10.34 2.70
N ASP A 6 -4.18 10.63 3.90
CA ASP A 6 -4.53 10.06 5.21
C ASP A 6 -5.85 10.63 5.77
N GLY A 7 -6.52 11.54 5.04
CA GLY A 7 -7.67 12.28 5.55
C GLY A 7 -7.31 13.34 6.60
N GLY A 8 -6.01 13.59 6.82
CA GLY A 8 -5.49 14.52 7.80
C GLY A 8 -5.52 15.99 7.36
N ALA A 9 -4.96 16.82 8.23
CA ALA A 9 -4.78 18.25 8.02
C ALA A 9 -3.55 18.79 8.77
N VAL A 10 -2.94 19.83 8.22
CA VAL A 10 -2.00 20.68 8.97
C VAL A 10 -2.78 21.88 9.46
N VAL A 11 -2.82 22.07 10.77
CA VAL A 11 -3.75 22.99 11.41
C VAL A 11 -3.05 23.84 12.45
N ARG A 12 -3.48 25.09 12.54
CA ARG A 12 -3.15 26.01 13.61
C ARG A 12 -4.29 26.03 14.61
N LEU A 13 -3.95 25.75 15.85
CA LEU A 13 -4.88 25.41 16.91
C LEU A 13 -4.55 26.20 18.17
N VAL A 14 -5.55 26.45 19.02
CA VAL A 14 -5.35 26.94 20.39
C VAL A 14 -5.83 25.89 21.36
N ARG A 15 -4.97 25.48 22.29
CA ARG A 15 -5.32 24.48 23.31
C ARG A 15 -6.36 25.03 24.28
N VAL A 16 -7.42 24.29 24.51
CA VAL A 16 -8.51 24.67 25.41
C VAL A 16 -8.65 23.73 26.61
N ALA A 17 -8.20 22.48 26.49
CA ALA A 17 -8.07 21.56 27.61
C ALA A 17 -6.88 20.62 27.40
N ALA A 18 -6.34 20.07 28.48
CA ALA A 18 -5.21 19.15 28.46
C ALA A 18 -5.39 18.11 29.54
N SER A 19 -5.18 16.84 29.19
CA SER A 19 -5.14 15.78 30.18
C SER A 19 -3.88 15.80 31.03
N GLU A 20 -3.95 15.14 32.19
CA GLU A 20 -2.76 14.82 32.98
C GLU A 20 -1.70 14.14 32.10
N ASN A 21 -0.52 14.74 32.09
CA ASN A 21 0.65 14.17 31.42
C ASN A 21 1.08 12.88 32.15
N LYS A 22 1.69 11.97 31.41
CA LYS A 22 2.23 10.70 31.95
C LYS A 22 3.69 10.59 31.58
N ASP A 23 4.52 10.14 32.52
CA ASP A 23 5.89 9.75 32.24
C ASP A 23 6.07 8.22 32.23
N SER A 24 7.25 7.77 31.82
CA SER A 24 7.62 6.34 31.76
C SER A 24 7.52 5.62 33.11
N GLY A 25 7.64 6.34 34.23
CA GLY A 25 7.42 5.79 35.56
C GLY A 25 5.94 5.56 35.87
N ASP A 26 5.08 6.50 35.46
CA ASP A 26 3.63 6.45 35.68
C ASP A 26 2.94 5.28 34.96
N ILE A 27 3.50 4.87 33.82
CA ILE A 27 2.84 3.90 32.94
C ILE A 27 3.36 2.47 33.08
N SER A 28 4.29 2.19 34.01
CA SER A 28 4.80 0.83 34.20
C SER A 28 3.65 -0.16 34.51
N PRO A 29 3.56 -1.34 33.86
CA PRO A 29 4.60 -2.00 33.06
C PRO A 29 4.55 -1.73 31.55
N TYR A 30 3.76 -0.76 31.09
CA TYR A 30 3.67 -0.38 29.68
C TYR A 30 4.83 0.52 29.26
N ASP A 31 5.14 0.52 27.96
CA ASP A 31 6.22 1.32 27.38
C ASP A 31 5.70 2.51 26.54
N GLU A 32 4.39 2.65 26.38
CA GLU A 32 3.78 3.71 25.57
C GLU A 32 2.58 4.36 26.25
N ALA A 33 2.45 5.68 26.06
CA ALA A 33 1.35 6.47 26.61
C ALA A 33 0.84 7.49 25.62
N LEU A 34 -0.49 7.56 25.49
CA LEU A 34 -1.20 8.57 24.73
C LEU A 34 -2.02 9.44 25.68
N ILE A 35 -1.84 10.76 25.59
CA ILE A 35 -2.60 11.74 26.38
C ILE A 35 -3.48 12.57 25.45
N TRP A 36 -4.71 12.86 25.87
CA TRP A 36 -5.64 13.63 25.05
C TRP A 36 -5.61 15.11 25.41
N GLN A 37 -5.69 15.96 24.38
CA GLN A 37 -5.79 17.41 24.53
C GLN A 37 -6.89 17.93 23.61
N GLU A 38 -7.59 18.99 24.03
CA GLU A 38 -8.61 19.63 23.20
C GLU A 38 -8.12 20.96 22.64
N TYR A 39 -8.56 21.23 21.42
CA TYR A 39 -8.12 22.36 20.63
C TYR A 39 -9.27 23.03 19.90
N ASP A 40 -9.28 24.35 19.91
CA ASP A 40 -10.05 25.15 18.97
C ASP A 40 -9.24 25.38 17.68
N VAL A 41 -9.82 25.02 16.54
CA VAL A 41 -9.21 25.19 15.22
C VAL A 41 -9.27 26.67 14.83
N LYS A 42 -8.10 27.31 14.72
CA LYS A 42 -8.00 28.70 14.25
C LYS A 42 -7.89 28.78 12.74
N LYS A 43 -7.10 27.88 12.16
CA LYS A 43 -6.85 27.88 10.72
C LYS A 43 -6.43 26.50 10.24
N VAL A 44 -6.98 26.07 9.10
CA VAL A 44 -6.45 24.95 8.33
C VAL A 44 -5.40 25.49 7.37
N LEU A 45 -4.17 24.99 7.47
CA LEU A 45 -3.04 25.38 6.63
C LEU A 45 -2.96 24.48 5.40
N GLU A 46 -3.16 23.17 5.60
CA GLU A 46 -3.19 22.14 4.56
C GLU A 46 -4.27 21.10 4.88
N GLY A 47 -4.80 20.42 3.86
CA GLY A 47 -5.84 19.41 4.04
C GLY A 47 -7.25 19.97 4.18
N LYS A 48 -8.14 19.17 4.76
CA LYS A 48 -9.56 19.53 4.97
C LYS A 48 -10.00 19.16 6.38
N LEU A 49 -10.43 20.15 7.16
CA LEU A 49 -11.02 19.99 8.48
C LEU A 49 -12.16 21.01 8.65
N GLU A 50 -13.40 20.54 8.80
CA GLU A 50 -14.61 21.39 8.83
C GLU A 50 -15.16 21.64 10.24
N VAL A 51 -14.46 21.16 11.27
CA VAL A 51 -14.87 21.29 12.66
C VAL A 51 -14.08 22.40 13.36
N GLN A 52 -14.74 23.07 14.31
CA GLN A 52 -14.13 24.17 15.07
C GLN A 52 -13.38 23.71 16.31
N ARG A 53 -13.66 22.50 16.80
CA ARG A 53 -13.00 21.89 17.93
C ARG A 53 -12.64 20.45 17.62
N ILE A 54 -11.46 20.03 18.04
CA ILE A 54 -10.95 18.67 17.89
C ILE A 54 -10.31 18.21 19.20
N ARG A 55 -10.31 16.90 19.43
CA ARG A 55 -9.52 16.27 20.49
C ARG A 55 -8.36 15.54 19.83
N VAL A 56 -7.14 15.79 20.28
CA VAL A 56 -5.91 15.26 19.67
C VAL A 56 -5.17 14.42 20.70
N GLY A 57 -4.84 13.18 20.33
CA GLY A 57 -3.97 12.31 21.10
C GLY A 57 -2.51 12.65 20.83
N HIS A 58 -1.75 12.91 21.89
CA HIS A 58 -0.32 13.14 21.85
C HIS A 58 0.42 12.00 22.55
N TRP A 59 1.52 11.54 21.95
CA TRP A 59 2.40 10.58 22.61
C TRP A 59 3.16 11.27 23.74
N ALA A 60 2.96 10.81 24.98
CA ALA A 60 3.68 11.28 26.16
C ALA A 60 4.86 10.36 26.51
N VAL A 61 4.77 9.08 26.14
CA VAL A 61 5.86 8.11 26.25
C VAL A 61 5.87 7.24 25.00
N ILE A 62 7.05 7.06 24.40
CA ILE A 62 7.27 6.16 23.27
C ILE A 62 8.44 5.25 23.62
N ARG A 63 8.17 3.93 23.72
CA ARG A 63 9.16 2.89 24.07
C ARG A 63 9.97 3.22 25.32
N GLY A 64 9.28 3.60 26.39
CA GLY A 64 9.87 3.97 27.68
C GLY A 64 10.59 5.32 27.69
N LYS A 65 10.62 6.07 26.58
CA LYS A 65 11.18 7.43 26.53
C LYS A 65 10.08 8.47 26.64
N ASN A 66 10.24 9.41 27.56
CA ASN A 66 9.32 10.53 27.71
C ASN A 66 9.41 11.45 26.48
N VAL A 67 8.24 11.82 25.95
CA VAL A 67 8.07 12.82 24.89
C VAL A 67 7.51 14.08 25.54
N VAL A 68 8.07 15.24 25.20
CA VAL A 68 7.64 16.50 25.79
C VAL A 68 6.32 16.92 25.16
N VAL A 69 5.22 16.71 25.89
CA VAL A 69 3.91 17.25 25.54
C VAL A 69 3.64 18.50 26.37
N ASP A 70 3.57 19.63 25.69
CA ASP A 70 3.18 20.89 26.32
C ASP A 70 1.72 20.82 26.77
N GLY A 71 1.39 21.24 27.99
CA GLY A 71 0.02 21.27 28.53
C GLY A 71 -0.56 22.68 28.70
N GLU A 72 0.14 23.73 28.30
CA GLU A 72 -0.27 25.13 28.52
C GLU A 72 -1.57 25.46 27.77
N ILE A 73 -2.63 25.80 28.51
CA ILE A 73 -3.93 26.23 27.96
C ILE A 73 -3.81 27.64 27.38
N GLY A 74 -4.46 27.86 26.23
CA GLY A 74 -4.41 29.13 25.50
C GLY A 74 -3.21 29.27 24.57
N LYS A 75 -2.25 28.33 24.60
CA LYS A 75 -1.12 28.31 23.69
C LYS A 75 -1.56 27.97 22.27
N GLU A 76 -1.06 28.74 21.31
CA GLU A 76 -1.21 28.45 19.89
C GLU A 76 -0.12 27.48 19.42
N VAL A 77 -0.53 26.43 18.72
CA VAL A 77 0.36 25.41 18.17
C VAL A 77 -0.02 25.12 16.72
N GLU A 78 0.95 24.63 15.96
CA GLU A 78 0.75 24.08 14.63
C GLU A 78 0.96 22.58 14.71
N LEU A 79 -0.04 21.80 14.35
CA LEU A 79 -0.01 20.34 14.39
C LEU A 79 -0.33 19.74 13.03
N ARG A 80 0.29 18.61 12.72
CA ARG A 80 -0.17 17.69 11.67
C ARG A 80 -1.01 16.62 12.32
N VAL A 81 -2.30 16.60 11.99
CA VAL A 81 -3.28 15.69 12.60
C VAL A 81 -3.84 14.72 11.56
N ARG A 82 -4.06 13.46 11.93
CA ARG A 82 -4.84 12.50 11.15
C ARG A 82 -6.06 12.01 11.94
N PRO A 83 -7.20 11.70 11.30
CA PRO A 83 -8.35 11.14 12.00
C PRO A 83 -7.93 9.92 12.81
N PHE A 84 -8.44 9.84 14.04
CA PHE A 84 -8.26 8.69 14.90
C PHE A 84 -9.41 7.71 14.62
N ASP A 85 -9.11 6.61 13.95
CA ASP A 85 -10.11 5.67 13.46
C ASP A 85 -10.19 4.39 14.31
N GLU A 86 -11.10 3.49 13.93
CA GLU A 86 -11.28 2.20 14.61
C GLU A 86 -10.02 1.33 14.52
N ASP A 87 -9.22 1.45 13.45
CA ASP A 87 -7.99 0.68 13.28
C ASP A 87 -6.94 1.14 14.28
N ASP A 88 -6.86 2.45 14.57
CA ASP A 88 -6.01 2.97 15.63
C ASP A 88 -6.42 2.46 17.01
N GLN A 89 -7.72 2.46 17.31
CA GLN A 89 -8.23 1.96 18.60
C GLN A 89 -7.86 0.49 18.82
N VAL A 90 -7.97 -0.33 17.78
CA VAL A 90 -7.59 -1.76 17.84
C VAL A 90 -6.09 -1.94 18.04
N ASN A 91 -5.24 -1.05 17.49
CA ASN A 91 -3.79 -1.16 17.62
C ASN A 91 -3.24 -0.59 18.95
N LEU A 92 -4.04 0.11 19.74
CA LEU A 92 -3.64 0.73 21.01
C LEU A 92 -3.90 -0.14 22.25
N THR A 93 -3.95 -1.47 22.09
CA THR A 93 -4.28 -2.40 23.19
C THR A 93 -3.24 -2.42 24.33
N ASP A 94 -1.98 -2.09 24.03
CA ASP A 94 -0.87 -2.03 25.00
C ASP A 94 -0.38 -0.59 25.26
N VAL A 95 -1.25 0.41 25.06
CA VAL A 95 -0.94 1.83 25.29
C VAL A 95 -1.75 2.37 26.45
N VAL A 96 -1.09 3.04 27.41
CA VAL A 96 -1.81 3.75 28.48
C VAL A 96 -2.45 5.00 27.90
N ILE A 97 -3.78 5.07 27.95
CA ILE A 97 -4.54 6.23 27.48
C ILE A 97 -4.96 7.09 28.67
N SER A 98 -4.53 8.36 28.67
CA SER A 98 -4.97 9.39 29.62
C SER A 98 -5.97 10.32 28.93
N ASP A 99 -7.25 10.18 29.24
CA ASP A 99 -8.34 11.06 28.79
C ASP A 99 -9.22 11.39 30.00
N ASP A 100 -8.74 12.32 30.83
CA ASP A 100 -9.44 12.86 32.00
C ASP A 100 -10.28 14.11 31.66
N LEU A 101 -10.42 14.42 30.37
CA LEU A 101 -11.21 15.54 29.88
C LEU A 101 -12.71 15.26 30.02
N ASP A 102 -13.49 16.31 30.26
CA ASP A 102 -14.94 16.19 30.40
C ASP A 102 -15.57 15.51 29.17
N ILE A 103 -16.36 14.47 29.43
CA ILE A 103 -17.18 13.80 28.42
C ILE A 103 -18.46 14.61 28.26
N VAL A 104 -18.58 15.32 27.14
CA VAL A 104 -19.77 16.10 26.78
C VAL A 104 -20.62 15.33 25.76
N ALA A 105 -21.91 15.63 25.69
CA ALA A 105 -22.85 14.93 24.80
C ALA A 105 -22.46 15.00 23.30
N ASP A 106 -21.74 16.05 22.91
CA ASP A 106 -21.20 16.26 21.57
C ASP A 106 -19.67 16.23 21.63
N GLU A 107 -19.07 15.05 21.84
CA GLU A 107 -17.61 14.91 21.87
C GLU A 107 -16.98 15.43 20.56
N PRO A 108 -15.92 16.27 20.64
CA PRO A 108 -15.16 16.65 19.46
C PRO A 108 -14.60 15.42 18.75
N PRO A 109 -14.52 15.42 17.40
CA PRO A 109 -13.86 14.33 16.69
C PRO A 109 -12.41 14.20 17.12
N ARG A 110 -11.98 12.93 17.19
CA ARG A 110 -10.65 12.53 17.66
C ARG A 110 -9.65 12.46 16.51
N PHE A 111 -8.44 12.91 16.79
CA PHE A 111 -7.30 12.91 15.87
C PHE A 111 -6.04 12.45 16.60
N MET A 112 -5.04 11.99 15.84
CA MET A 112 -3.71 11.66 16.33
C MET A 112 -2.71 12.75 15.90
N ASP A 113 -1.85 13.18 16.83
CA ASP A 113 -0.71 14.05 16.52
C ASP A 113 0.40 13.24 15.83
N MET A 114 0.69 13.59 14.58
CA MET A 114 1.74 12.95 13.79
C MET A 114 3.09 13.65 13.93
N GLN A 115 3.14 14.85 14.49
CA GLN A 115 4.37 15.64 14.55
C GLN A 115 5.38 15.07 15.55
N ALA A 116 4.92 14.56 16.70
CA ALA A 116 5.78 13.92 17.69
C ALA A 116 6.55 12.72 17.10
N ILE A 117 5.88 11.92 16.27
CA ILE A 117 6.49 10.78 15.57
C ILE A 117 7.58 11.25 14.61
N MET A 118 7.29 12.28 13.81
CA MET A 118 8.20 12.80 12.78
C MET A 118 9.39 13.59 13.36
N ALA A 119 9.19 14.32 14.46
CA ALA A 119 10.19 15.25 15.00
C ALA A 119 11.21 14.56 15.92
N GLU A 120 10.78 13.59 16.72
CA GLU A 120 11.63 12.91 17.71
C GLU A 120 12.34 11.68 17.13
N GLY A 121 11.97 11.21 15.93
CA GLY A 121 12.50 9.98 15.34
C GLY A 121 12.23 8.76 16.21
N LEU A 122 11.04 8.72 16.82
CA LEU A 122 10.58 7.63 17.67
C LEU A 122 9.21 7.19 17.17
N THR A 123 9.14 6.03 16.54
CA THR A 123 7.86 5.42 16.11
C THR A 123 7.27 4.59 17.25
N PRO A 124 6.05 4.88 17.74
CA PRO A 124 5.34 3.99 18.65
C PRO A 124 5.09 2.61 18.04
N GLU A 125 5.21 1.56 18.84
CA GLU A 125 4.91 0.18 18.47
C GLU A 125 3.45 0.04 18.05
N ALA A 126 2.53 0.78 18.67
CA ALA A 126 1.13 0.81 18.26
C ALA A 126 0.92 1.28 16.80
N VAL A 127 1.80 2.13 16.27
CA VAL A 127 1.75 2.63 14.88
C VAL A 127 2.83 2.02 14.00
N ARG A 128 3.53 0.98 14.49
CA ARG A 128 4.57 0.23 13.76
C ARG A 128 4.16 -0.19 12.36
N TYR A 129 2.88 -0.52 12.20
CA TYR A 129 2.31 -1.03 10.97
C TYR A 129 1.47 0.02 10.23
N ASP A 130 1.58 1.29 10.62
CA ASP A 130 0.98 2.40 9.90
C ASP A 130 1.92 2.80 8.75
N TYR A 131 1.66 2.25 7.56
CA TYR A 131 2.39 2.56 6.33
C TYR A 131 1.72 3.67 5.51
N ASP A 132 0.75 4.36 6.12
CA ASP A 132 -0.22 5.22 5.47
C ASP A 132 -1.01 4.45 4.39
N THR A 133 -2.33 4.38 4.56
CA THR A 133 -3.31 3.83 3.59
C THR A 133 -3.44 2.29 3.52
N ILE A 134 -3.74 1.71 2.34
CA ILE A 134 -3.98 0.27 2.14
C ILE A 134 -2.73 -0.60 2.35
N PHE A 135 -1.55 0.02 2.36
CA PHE A 135 -0.28 -0.67 2.57
C PHE A 135 -0.13 -1.20 3.99
N SER A 136 -0.75 -0.56 4.98
CA SER A 136 -0.66 -0.99 6.39
C SER A 136 -1.05 -2.47 6.56
N ALA A 137 -2.19 -2.88 6.00
CA ALA A 137 -2.62 -4.27 6.03
C ALA A 137 -1.72 -5.21 5.22
N GLN A 138 -1.24 -4.78 4.04
CA GLN A 138 -0.31 -5.59 3.23
C GLN A 138 1.02 -5.80 3.92
N MET A 139 1.55 -4.78 4.58
CA MET A 139 2.81 -4.84 5.30
C MET A 139 2.68 -5.65 6.59
N LYS A 140 1.55 -5.60 7.30
CA LYS A 140 1.25 -6.54 8.42
C LYS A 140 1.36 -7.99 7.95
N LEU A 141 0.80 -8.33 6.79
CA LEU A 141 0.94 -9.68 6.20
C LEU A 141 2.38 -9.98 5.80
N TYR A 142 3.06 -9.04 5.12
CA TYR A 142 4.46 -9.18 4.72
C TYR A 142 5.35 -9.54 5.90
N TRP A 143 5.28 -8.79 7.00
CA TRP A 143 6.14 -9.01 8.16
C TRP A 143 5.96 -10.38 8.80
N LYS A 144 4.74 -10.90 8.80
CA LYS A 144 4.45 -12.26 9.30
C LYS A 144 4.92 -13.35 8.33
N LEU A 145 4.82 -13.12 7.02
CA LEU A 145 5.07 -14.12 6.00
C LEU A 145 6.51 -14.12 5.45
N ARG A 146 7.29 -13.04 5.64
CA ARG A 146 8.65 -12.89 5.10
C ARG A 146 9.56 -14.13 5.23
N PRO A 147 9.52 -14.96 6.30
CA PRO A 147 10.43 -16.10 6.41
C PRO A 147 10.07 -17.28 5.50
N GLN A 148 8.88 -17.26 4.90
CA GLN A 148 8.33 -18.35 4.09
C GLN A 148 7.97 -17.97 2.66
N LEU A 149 8.09 -16.68 2.29
CA LEU A 149 7.78 -16.24 0.92
C LEU A 149 8.76 -16.82 -0.09
N GLU A 150 8.21 -17.58 -1.04
CA GLU A 150 8.89 -18.10 -2.23
C GLU A 150 8.48 -17.34 -3.50
N LEU A 151 7.30 -16.72 -3.48
CA LEU A 151 6.78 -15.91 -4.58
C LEU A 151 6.20 -14.58 -4.06
N VAL A 152 6.49 -13.48 -4.75
CA VAL A 152 5.83 -12.19 -4.52
C VAL A 152 5.22 -11.69 -5.82
N VAL A 153 3.99 -11.17 -5.73
CA VAL A 153 3.35 -10.42 -6.81
C VAL A 153 3.58 -8.93 -6.56
N LEU A 154 4.15 -8.24 -7.55
CA LEU A 154 4.33 -6.79 -7.58
C LEU A 154 3.43 -6.16 -8.65
N GLY A 155 3.07 -4.91 -8.46
CA GLY A 155 2.27 -4.15 -9.42
C GLY A 155 1.43 -3.07 -8.73
N ASN A 156 0.52 -2.49 -9.49
CA ASN A 156 -0.45 -1.53 -8.98
C ASN A 156 -1.78 -2.24 -8.63
N SER A 157 -2.91 -1.52 -8.67
CA SER A 157 -4.24 -2.08 -8.46
C SER A 157 -4.59 -3.25 -9.40
N HIS A 158 -3.97 -3.34 -10.57
CA HIS A 158 -4.16 -4.45 -11.51
C HIS A 158 -3.61 -5.76 -10.92
N ALA A 159 -2.44 -5.73 -10.28
CA ALA A 159 -1.93 -6.87 -9.51
C ALA A 159 -2.85 -7.17 -8.32
N ALA A 160 -3.17 -6.14 -7.52
CA ALA A 160 -3.93 -6.28 -6.28
C ALA A 160 -5.28 -7.00 -6.47
N LYS A 161 -5.97 -6.69 -7.58
CA LYS A 161 -7.30 -7.26 -7.89
C LYS A 161 -7.23 -8.44 -8.86
N GLY A 162 -6.24 -8.47 -9.76
CA GLY A 162 -6.19 -9.41 -10.88
C GLY A 162 -5.45 -10.72 -10.62
N ILE A 163 -4.58 -10.78 -9.60
CA ILE A 163 -3.75 -11.96 -9.34
C ILE A 163 -4.06 -12.59 -7.98
N ARG A 164 -4.26 -13.91 -8.00
CA ARG A 164 -4.61 -14.76 -6.87
C ARG A 164 -3.41 -15.58 -6.37
N PRO A 165 -2.67 -15.13 -5.34
CA PRO A 165 -1.46 -15.85 -4.92
C PRO A 165 -1.76 -17.21 -4.30
N ASP A 166 -2.98 -17.45 -3.79
CA ASP A 166 -3.44 -18.77 -3.31
C ASP A 166 -3.33 -19.88 -4.39
N ARG A 167 -3.21 -19.50 -5.66
CA ARG A 167 -3.17 -20.41 -6.82
C ARG A 167 -1.86 -20.42 -7.60
N LEU A 168 -0.89 -19.57 -7.23
CA LEU A 168 0.37 -19.45 -7.98
C LEU A 168 1.39 -20.56 -7.64
N LEU A 169 1.21 -21.22 -6.50
CA LEU A 169 2.05 -22.30 -6.00
C LEU A 169 1.21 -23.58 -5.77
N ASP A 170 1.81 -24.59 -5.15
CA ASP A 170 1.20 -25.89 -4.87
C ASP A 170 0.14 -25.86 -3.75
N GLU A 171 -0.40 -27.02 -3.40
CA GLU A 171 -1.40 -27.15 -2.32
C GLU A 171 -0.84 -26.77 -0.94
N GLU A 172 0.47 -26.82 -0.73
CA GLU A 172 1.08 -26.40 0.54
C GLU A 172 0.86 -24.89 0.76
N ASN A 173 0.90 -24.09 -0.31
CA ASN A 173 0.62 -22.65 -0.25
C ASN A 173 -0.79 -22.32 0.27
N LYS A 174 -1.75 -23.25 0.14
CA LYS A 174 -3.11 -23.08 0.67
C LYS A 174 -3.22 -23.35 2.17
N LEU A 175 -2.20 -23.98 2.76
CA LEU A 175 -2.11 -24.28 4.19
C LEU A 175 -1.14 -23.32 4.88
N THR A 176 0.00 -23.07 4.24
CA THR A 176 1.12 -22.24 4.70
C THR A 176 1.46 -21.28 3.56
N PRO A 177 0.99 -20.02 3.60
CA PRO A 177 1.16 -19.08 2.49
C PRO A 177 2.62 -18.82 2.13
N LYS A 178 3.04 -19.26 0.95
CA LYS A 178 4.38 -19.03 0.38
C LYS A 178 4.36 -17.97 -0.73
N ALA A 179 3.18 -17.52 -1.12
CA ALA A 179 2.98 -16.44 -2.08
C ALA A 179 2.26 -15.27 -1.43
N LEU A 180 2.64 -14.04 -1.77
CA LEU A 180 1.98 -12.82 -1.28
C LEU A 180 1.81 -11.79 -2.39
N ASN A 181 0.65 -11.13 -2.43
CA ASN A 181 0.41 -9.98 -3.30
C ASN A 181 0.77 -8.67 -2.57
N LEU A 182 1.87 -8.06 -2.99
CA LEU A 182 2.29 -6.73 -2.58
C LEU A 182 1.93 -5.65 -3.62
N GLY A 183 1.09 -6.00 -4.61
CA GLY A 183 0.52 -5.02 -5.52
C GLY A 183 -0.50 -4.16 -4.79
N ALA A 184 -0.40 -2.84 -4.94
CA ALA A 184 -1.28 -1.91 -4.25
C ALA A 184 -1.91 -0.91 -5.19
N GLY A 185 -3.15 -0.52 -4.88
CA GLY A 185 -3.86 0.49 -5.66
C GLY A 185 -3.10 1.81 -5.73
N ALA A 186 -3.03 2.37 -6.93
CA ALA A 186 -2.30 3.60 -7.25
C ALA A 186 -0.78 3.56 -6.95
N ALA A 187 -0.18 2.39 -6.72
CA ALA A 187 1.28 2.28 -6.65
C ALA A 187 1.92 2.59 -8.00
N ASN A 188 2.80 3.60 -8.04
CA ASN A 188 3.57 3.95 -9.21
C ASN A 188 4.85 3.11 -9.32
N THR A 189 5.66 3.37 -10.34
CA THR A 189 6.93 2.66 -10.58
C THR A 189 7.92 2.84 -9.43
N ASP A 190 8.01 4.04 -8.82
CA ASP A 190 8.94 4.31 -7.72
C ASP A 190 8.64 3.44 -6.51
N LEU A 191 7.39 3.39 -6.07
CA LEU A 191 6.99 2.59 -4.92
C LEU A 191 7.19 1.09 -5.17
N GLN A 192 6.80 0.60 -6.34
CA GLN A 192 6.99 -0.82 -6.68
C GLN A 192 8.47 -1.21 -6.71
N CYS A 193 9.33 -0.33 -7.26
CA CYS A 193 10.77 -0.56 -7.30
C CYS A 193 11.42 -0.45 -5.91
N LEU A 194 10.92 0.45 -5.04
CA LEU A 194 11.31 0.51 -3.64
C LEU A 194 10.97 -0.80 -2.91
N LEU A 195 9.73 -1.28 -3.05
CA LEU A 195 9.31 -2.55 -2.45
C LEU A 195 10.14 -3.72 -2.98
N ALA A 196 10.41 -3.77 -4.29
CA ALA A 196 11.26 -4.78 -4.90
C ALA A 196 12.67 -4.78 -4.27
N ARG A 197 13.28 -3.60 -4.13
CA ARG A 197 14.65 -3.45 -3.61
C ARG A 197 14.75 -3.73 -2.11
N GLU A 198 13.84 -3.20 -1.31
CA GLU A 198 14.01 -3.14 0.15
C GLU A 198 13.27 -4.26 0.88
N TYR A 199 12.20 -4.79 0.28
CA TYR A 199 11.36 -5.80 0.93
C TYR A 199 11.37 -7.14 0.21
N VAL A 200 11.52 -7.18 -1.12
CA VAL A 200 11.54 -8.47 -1.85
C VAL A 200 12.95 -9.01 -2.01
N LEU A 201 13.88 -8.19 -2.49
CA LEU A 201 15.26 -8.58 -2.75
C LEU A 201 15.97 -9.13 -1.50
N PRO A 202 15.71 -8.70 -0.26
CA PRO A 202 16.34 -9.29 0.91
C PRO A 202 15.74 -10.63 1.38
N LEU A 203 14.59 -11.06 0.88
CA LEU A 203 13.93 -12.27 1.35
C LEU A 203 14.81 -13.51 1.12
N PRO A 204 14.96 -14.40 2.12
CA PRO A 204 15.91 -15.51 2.01
C PRO A 204 15.43 -16.64 1.10
N LYS A 205 14.11 -16.83 0.96
CA LYS A 205 13.50 -17.96 0.24
C LYS A 205 12.84 -17.56 -1.09
N ILE A 206 12.86 -16.28 -1.45
CA ILE A 206 12.24 -15.79 -2.68
C ILE A 206 12.89 -16.46 -3.90
N LYS A 207 12.06 -17.04 -4.75
CA LYS A 207 12.47 -17.71 -6.01
C LYS A 207 11.86 -17.05 -7.23
N THR A 208 10.70 -16.42 -7.04
CA THR A 208 9.90 -15.91 -8.15
C THR A 208 9.29 -14.55 -7.80
N VAL A 209 9.35 -13.61 -8.73
CA VAL A 209 8.55 -12.39 -8.72
C VAL A 209 7.63 -12.41 -9.94
N LEU A 210 6.33 -12.19 -9.72
CA LEU A 210 5.37 -11.91 -10.78
C LEU A 210 5.07 -10.42 -10.76
N TRP A 211 5.54 -9.68 -11.76
CA TRP A 211 5.38 -8.24 -11.87
C TRP A 211 4.28 -7.91 -12.89
N VAL A 212 3.16 -7.38 -12.41
CA VAL A 212 2.09 -6.89 -13.27
C VAL A 212 2.35 -5.43 -13.60
N VAL A 213 2.59 -5.15 -14.87
CA VAL A 213 2.85 -3.80 -15.40
C VAL A 213 1.73 -3.35 -16.34
N ASN A 214 1.71 -2.07 -16.66
CA ASN A 214 0.89 -1.51 -17.74
C ASN A 214 1.59 -0.25 -18.30
N SER A 215 1.16 0.23 -19.46
CA SER A 215 1.71 1.44 -20.12
C SER A 215 1.74 2.65 -19.19
N ARG A 216 0.70 2.78 -18.34
CA ARG A 216 0.51 3.83 -17.34
C ARG A 216 1.67 3.94 -16.33
N LEU A 217 2.33 2.83 -15.98
CA LEU A 217 3.51 2.86 -15.09
C LEU A 217 4.68 3.66 -15.68
N PHE A 218 4.71 3.80 -17.00
CA PHE A 218 5.72 4.54 -17.74
C PHE A 218 5.15 5.82 -18.37
N ASN A 219 4.03 6.33 -17.84
CA ASN A 219 3.41 7.56 -18.31
C ASN A 219 3.79 8.75 -17.42
N ARG A 220 4.67 9.61 -17.93
CA ARG A 220 5.13 10.85 -17.28
C ARG A 220 3.98 11.81 -16.99
N SER A 221 2.91 11.81 -17.76
CA SER A 221 1.74 12.66 -17.49
C SER A 221 1.03 12.30 -16.18
N LEU A 222 1.36 11.14 -15.59
CA LEU A 222 0.90 10.71 -14.28
C LEU A 222 1.94 10.95 -13.18
N ARG A 223 3.11 11.54 -13.49
CA ARG A 223 4.04 12.04 -12.46
C ARG A 223 3.39 13.16 -11.66
N GLY A 224 3.60 13.14 -10.35
CA GLY A 224 2.78 13.87 -9.37
C GLY A 224 1.72 13.01 -8.67
N ALA A 225 1.45 11.79 -9.15
CA ALA A 225 0.80 10.73 -8.36
C ALA A 225 1.77 10.02 -7.38
N GLU A 226 2.99 10.56 -7.23
CA GLU A 226 4.05 10.13 -6.28
C GLU A 226 3.59 10.12 -4.83
N ARG A 227 2.45 10.75 -4.53
CA ARG A 227 1.77 10.78 -3.25
C ARG A 227 1.77 9.44 -2.51
N ARG A 228 1.69 8.30 -3.21
CA ARG A 228 1.73 6.97 -2.57
C ARG A 228 3.14 6.55 -2.16
N CYS A 229 4.14 6.81 -2.99
CA CYS A 229 5.54 6.55 -2.66
C CYS A 229 5.99 7.47 -1.52
N GLU A 230 5.64 8.77 -1.61
CA GLU A 230 5.91 9.75 -0.56
C GLU A 230 5.19 9.43 0.75
N ALA A 231 3.90 9.05 0.68
CA ALA A 231 3.14 8.59 1.85
C ALA A 231 3.81 7.39 2.51
N PHE A 232 4.20 6.39 1.71
CA PHE A 232 4.88 5.20 2.23
C PHE A 232 6.22 5.57 2.88
N ILE A 233 7.05 6.37 2.20
CA ILE A 233 8.37 6.79 2.71
C ILE A 233 8.25 7.70 3.95
N GLY A 234 7.21 8.52 4.02
CA GLY A 234 6.92 9.39 5.17
C GLY A 234 6.09 8.73 6.26
N SER A 235 5.83 7.42 6.15
CA SER A 235 4.98 6.70 7.09
C SER A 235 5.74 6.29 8.36
N PRO A 236 5.06 6.25 9.53
CA PRO A 236 5.65 5.74 10.77
C PRO A 236 6.24 4.33 10.59
N GLY A 237 5.57 3.45 9.86
CA GLY A 237 6.01 2.08 9.65
C GLY A 237 7.29 1.96 8.83
N TYR A 238 7.47 2.80 7.81
CA TYR A 238 8.71 2.82 7.03
C TYR A 238 9.88 3.44 7.80
N ASP A 239 9.63 4.49 8.60
CA ASP A 239 10.66 5.07 9.46
C ASP A 239 11.15 4.05 10.50
N PHE A 240 10.23 3.30 11.12
CA PHE A 240 10.59 2.18 11.99
C PHE A 240 11.48 1.17 11.26
N ASP A 241 11.09 0.77 10.05
CA ASP A 241 11.83 -0.22 9.25
C ASP A 241 13.29 0.17 9.07
N ARG A 242 13.52 1.44 8.74
CA ARG A 242 14.85 1.99 8.50
C ARG A 242 15.68 2.05 9.78
N GLU A 243 15.10 2.52 10.88
CA GLU A 243 15.78 2.60 12.18
C GLU A 243 16.16 1.23 12.72
N HIS A 244 15.33 0.21 12.45
CA HIS A 244 15.49 -1.15 12.96
C HIS A 244 16.00 -2.10 11.88
N HIS A 245 16.64 -1.58 10.84
CA HIS A 245 17.05 -2.39 9.69
C HIS A 245 17.94 -3.57 10.11
N ALA A 246 18.88 -3.36 11.05
CA ALA A 246 19.77 -4.42 11.54
C ALA A 246 19.06 -5.50 12.38
N GLU A 247 17.89 -5.20 12.95
CA GLU A 247 17.09 -6.15 13.71
C GLU A 247 16.12 -6.91 12.81
N LEU A 248 15.50 -6.20 11.87
CA LEU A 248 14.49 -6.72 10.95
C LEU A 248 15.11 -7.49 9.78
N TRP A 249 16.35 -7.16 9.39
CA TRP A 249 17.10 -7.84 8.34
C TRP A 249 18.50 -8.26 8.81
N PRO A 250 18.98 -9.46 8.41
CA PRO A 250 18.28 -10.47 7.62
C PRO A 250 17.21 -11.23 8.43
N VAL A 251 16.28 -11.87 7.74
CA VAL A 251 15.29 -12.76 8.39
C VAL A 251 16.01 -13.83 9.23
N LYS A 252 15.60 -14.01 10.49
CA LYS A 252 16.27 -14.92 11.40
C LYS A 252 16.03 -16.37 10.95
N THR A 253 17.08 -17.18 10.99
CA THR A 253 16.97 -18.60 10.63
C THR A 253 16.12 -19.33 11.67
N GLY A 254 15.14 -20.11 11.22
CA GLY A 254 14.28 -20.90 12.10
C GLY A 254 13.07 -20.17 12.66
N GLU A 255 12.74 -18.96 12.17
CA GLU A 255 11.43 -18.34 12.46
C GLU A 255 10.30 -19.32 12.06
N PRO A 256 9.28 -19.51 12.94
CA PRO A 256 8.20 -20.45 12.68
C PRO A 256 7.40 -20.02 11.46
N LEU A 257 6.96 -21.01 10.68
CA LEU A 257 6.07 -20.76 9.55
C LEU A 257 4.66 -20.48 10.08
N VAL A 258 3.99 -19.52 9.46
CA VAL A 258 2.63 -19.12 9.77
C VAL A 258 1.66 -19.79 8.79
N THR A 259 0.60 -20.37 9.34
CA THR A 259 -0.48 -21.04 8.60
C THR A 259 -1.63 -20.08 8.30
N VAL A 260 -2.46 -20.45 7.31
CA VAL A 260 -3.72 -19.74 7.01
C VAL A 260 -4.63 -19.66 8.23
N ALA A 261 -4.68 -20.72 9.05
CA ALA A 261 -5.52 -20.75 10.24
C ALA A 261 -5.07 -19.70 11.27
N GLU A 262 -3.76 -19.57 11.50
CA GLU A 262 -3.21 -18.55 12.39
C GLU A 262 -3.48 -17.13 11.88
N LEU A 263 -3.30 -16.88 10.57
CA LEU A 263 -3.58 -15.55 9.99
C LEU A 263 -5.05 -15.15 10.11
N LYS A 264 -5.97 -16.10 9.94
CA LYS A 264 -7.41 -15.85 10.10
C LYS A 264 -7.81 -15.59 11.56
N ASN A 265 -7.11 -16.21 12.50
CA ASN A 265 -7.36 -16.03 13.93
C ASN A 265 -6.69 -14.77 14.50
N ALA A 266 -5.64 -14.27 13.86
CA ALA A 266 -4.83 -13.16 14.35
C ALA A 266 -5.50 -11.78 14.27
N GLU A 267 -6.82 -11.72 14.00
CA GLU A 267 -7.61 -10.49 13.80
C GLU A 267 -6.86 -9.43 12.97
N LEU A 268 -6.07 -9.89 12.00
CA LEU A 268 -5.40 -8.99 11.08
C LEU A 268 -6.53 -8.30 10.35
N ASN A 269 -6.81 -7.04 10.68
CA ASN A 269 -7.85 -6.26 10.02
C ASN A 269 -7.42 -6.00 8.58
N VAL A 270 -7.43 -7.03 7.75
CA VAL A 270 -7.03 -7.04 6.34
C VAL A 270 -8.20 -6.53 5.52
N GLN A 271 -8.77 -5.38 5.91
CA GLN A 271 -9.97 -4.84 5.30
C GLN A 271 -9.85 -4.90 3.77
N LYS A 272 -10.74 -5.68 3.14
CA LYS A 272 -10.87 -5.83 1.68
C LYS A 272 -9.76 -6.63 0.98
N MET A 273 -8.90 -7.37 1.70
CA MET A 273 -7.98 -8.37 1.12
C MET A 273 -8.01 -9.70 1.89
N ASP A 274 -7.58 -10.80 1.26
CA ASP A 274 -7.42 -12.09 1.93
C ASP A 274 -6.02 -12.26 2.56
N VAL A 275 -5.76 -13.43 3.16
CA VAL A 275 -4.48 -13.73 3.83
C VAL A 275 -3.30 -13.92 2.87
N TRP A 276 -3.54 -13.85 1.56
CA TRP A 276 -2.51 -13.78 0.52
C TRP A 276 -2.37 -12.37 -0.07
N GLY A 277 -3.06 -11.37 0.50
CA GLY A 277 -3.04 -9.98 0.03
C GLY A 277 -3.90 -9.73 -1.21
N TRP A 278 -4.75 -10.67 -1.64
CA TRP A 278 -5.61 -10.49 -2.81
C TRP A 278 -6.85 -9.67 -2.48
N SER A 279 -7.04 -8.55 -3.19
CA SER A 279 -8.16 -7.63 -2.99
C SER A 279 -9.30 -7.90 -3.98
N ALA A 280 -9.97 -9.04 -3.82
CA ALA A 280 -11.05 -9.47 -4.71
C ALA A 280 -12.22 -8.46 -4.76
N ARG A 281 -12.84 -8.36 -5.94
CA ARG A 281 -14.10 -7.62 -6.16
C ARG A 281 -15.12 -8.57 -6.77
N GLU A 282 -16.21 -8.85 -6.07
CA GLU A 282 -17.21 -9.82 -6.55
C GLU A 282 -18.13 -9.25 -7.64
N ARG A 283 -18.36 -7.94 -7.64
CA ARG A 283 -19.30 -7.30 -8.57
C ARG A 283 -18.66 -7.04 -9.94
N GLY A 284 -19.47 -7.13 -10.98
CA GLY A 284 -19.11 -6.65 -12.33
C GLY A 284 -19.27 -5.13 -12.47
N MET A 285 -18.92 -4.63 -13.65
CA MET A 285 -19.03 -3.22 -14.02
C MET A 285 -20.49 -2.71 -13.95
N LYS A 286 -20.69 -1.63 -13.19
CA LYS A 286 -21.97 -0.94 -13.12
C LYS A 286 -22.28 -0.16 -14.40
N ALA A 287 -23.56 0.05 -14.70
CA ALA A 287 -24.00 0.83 -15.88
C ALA A 287 -23.44 2.26 -15.90
N GLU A 288 -23.43 2.95 -14.75
CA GLU A 288 -22.86 4.30 -14.60
C GLU A 288 -21.36 4.38 -14.97
N ASN A 289 -20.61 3.30 -14.75
CA ASN A 289 -19.20 3.23 -15.13
C ASN A 289 -19.01 3.08 -16.65
N LYS A 290 -20.03 2.67 -17.41
CA LYS A 290 -19.93 2.47 -18.87
C LYS A 290 -19.92 3.78 -19.66
N GLU A 291 -20.57 4.83 -19.16
CA GLU A 291 -20.52 6.15 -19.81
C GLU A 291 -19.19 6.85 -19.49
N ARG A 292 -18.81 6.86 -18.21
CA ARG A 292 -17.49 7.36 -17.78
C ARG A 292 -16.34 6.66 -18.51
N LEU A 293 -16.48 5.36 -18.73
CA LEU A 293 -15.54 4.56 -19.52
C LEU A 293 -15.28 5.15 -20.91
N ARG A 294 -16.32 5.53 -21.65
CA ARG A 294 -16.13 6.09 -22.99
C ARG A 294 -15.39 7.43 -22.94
N GLU A 295 -15.67 8.23 -21.92
CA GLU A 295 -14.98 9.50 -21.71
C GLU A 295 -13.50 9.28 -21.38
N ASP A 296 -13.20 8.45 -20.38
CA ASP A 296 -11.83 8.14 -19.95
C ASP A 296 -11.00 7.57 -21.13
N LEU A 297 -11.58 6.66 -21.94
CA LEU A 297 -10.91 6.08 -23.09
C LEU A 297 -10.85 6.97 -24.34
N SER A 298 -11.51 8.13 -24.33
CA SER A 298 -11.46 9.10 -25.44
C SER A 298 -10.30 10.08 -25.34
N GLN A 299 -9.72 10.22 -24.15
CA GLN A 299 -8.65 11.17 -23.88
C GLN A 299 -7.29 10.54 -24.09
N LEU A 300 -6.39 11.24 -24.79
CA LEU A 300 -5.00 10.86 -24.92
C LEU A 300 -4.14 11.75 -24.05
N ASN A 301 -3.41 11.15 -23.12
CA ASN A 301 -2.53 11.85 -22.20
C ASN A 301 -1.35 10.98 -21.84
N TYR A 302 -0.48 10.74 -22.83
CA TYR A 302 0.68 9.89 -22.66
C TYR A 302 1.97 10.58 -23.03
N GLN A 303 2.95 10.48 -22.13
CA GLN A 303 4.32 10.84 -22.40
C GLN A 303 5.22 9.76 -21.79
N PHE A 304 5.98 9.05 -22.61
CA PHE A 304 6.87 7.98 -22.10
C PHE A 304 7.87 8.53 -21.08
N ASP A 305 7.96 7.85 -19.95
CA ASP A 305 8.85 8.22 -18.87
C ASP A 305 10.11 7.34 -18.82
N GLN A 306 11.16 7.84 -19.44
CA GLN A 306 12.44 7.12 -19.56
C GLN A 306 13.06 6.77 -18.19
N GLU A 307 12.96 7.64 -17.20
CA GLU A 307 13.55 7.40 -15.88
C GLU A 307 12.80 6.31 -15.11
N ALA A 308 11.46 6.29 -15.16
CA ALA A 308 10.67 5.21 -14.57
C ALA A 308 10.97 3.87 -15.25
N TRP A 309 11.09 3.87 -16.58
CA TRP A 309 11.49 2.70 -17.34
C TRP A 309 12.87 2.17 -16.91
N GLU A 310 13.87 3.05 -16.78
CA GLU A 310 15.22 2.68 -16.32
C GLU A 310 15.25 2.17 -14.88
N LEU A 311 14.42 2.75 -14.00
CA LEU A 311 14.26 2.29 -12.62
C LEU A 311 13.66 0.88 -12.55
N PHE A 312 12.62 0.62 -13.36
CA PHE A 312 12.04 -0.71 -13.52
C PHE A 312 13.08 -1.71 -14.04
N GLN A 313 13.78 -1.39 -15.13
CA GLN A 313 14.80 -2.26 -15.70
C GLN A 313 15.91 -2.59 -14.71
N ARG A 314 16.34 -1.62 -13.90
CA ARG A 314 17.34 -1.83 -12.85
C ARG A 314 16.84 -2.80 -11.79
N SER A 315 15.61 -2.60 -11.31
CA SER A 315 15.00 -3.48 -10.28
C SER A 315 14.88 -4.93 -10.76
N VAL A 316 14.47 -5.14 -12.02
CA VAL A 316 14.43 -6.48 -12.62
C VAL A 316 15.82 -7.10 -12.75
N LYS A 317 16.83 -6.31 -13.14
CA LYS A 317 18.24 -6.78 -13.20
C LYS A 317 18.77 -7.15 -11.82
N ASP A 318 18.46 -6.39 -10.77
CA ASP A 318 18.90 -6.69 -9.41
C ASP A 318 18.26 -7.99 -8.89
N LEU A 319 16.97 -8.22 -9.17
CA LEU A 319 16.28 -9.47 -8.83
C LEU A 319 16.89 -10.68 -9.58
N THR A 320 17.04 -10.57 -10.90
CA THR A 320 17.59 -11.66 -11.73
C THR A 320 19.06 -11.94 -11.41
N ALA A 321 19.86 -10.93 -11.06
CA ALA A 321 21.24 -11.10 -10.58
C ALA A 321 21.33 -11.89 -9.26
N LYS A 322 20.29 -11.83 -8.42
CA LYS A 322 20.15 -12.70 -7.23
C LYS A 322 19.70 -14.14 -7.58
N GLY A 323 19.36 -14.40 -8.84
CA GLY A 323 18.83 -15.69 -9.29
C GLY A 323 17.31 -15.84 -9.13
N ILE A 324 16.59 -14.73 -8.90
CA ILE A 324 15.13 -14.72 -8.83
C ILE A 324 14.57 -14.73 -10.25
N ARG A 325 13.59 -15.62 -10.50
CA ARG A 325 12.82 -15.63 -11.75
C ARG A 325 11.82 -14.49 -11.76
N VAL A 326 11.86 -13.65 -12.78
CA VAL A 326 10.95 -12.50 -12.92
C VAL A 326 10.02 -12.73 -14.10
N TYR A 327 8.74 -12.94 -13.79
CA TYR A 327 7.67 -13.01 -14.79
C TYR A 327 7.00 -11.65 -14.88
N VAL A 328 7.00 -11.03 -16.04
CA VAL A 328 6.35 -9.75 -16.29
C VAL A 328 5.14 -9.95 -17.18
N ILE A 329 4.00 -9.40 -16.77
CA ILE A 329 2.78 -9.41 -17.58
C ILE A 329 2.18 -8.01 -17.70
N ILE A 330 1.57 -7.72 -18.85
CA ILE A 330 0.58 -6.63 -18.94
C ILE A 330 -0.79 -7.23 -18.65
N SER A 331 -1.51 -6.71 -17.65
CA SER A 331 -2.82 -7.26 -17.32
C SER A 331 -3.88 -6.90 -18.39
N PRO A 332 -4.88 -7.77 -18.59
CA PRO A 332 -6.10 -7.46 -19.33
C PRO A 332 -6.76 -6.14 -18.89
N ILE A 333 -7.24 -5.37 -19.87
CA ILE A 333 -8.11 -4.20 -19.73
C ILE A 333 -9.40 -4.49 -20.47
N HIS A 334 -10.52 -3.96 -20.01
CA HIS A 334 -11.85 -4.26 -20.54
C HIS A 334 -11.88 -4.24 -22.09
N PRO A 335 -12.46 -5.25 -22.76
CA PRO A 335 -12.41 -5.41 -24.23
C PRO A 335 -12.89 -4.21 -25.04
N GLN A 336 -13.71 -3.33 -24.44
CA GLN A 336 -14.16 -2.09 -25.09
C GLN A 336 -13.01 -1.11 -25.37
N SER A 337 -11.88 -1.23 -24.68
CA SER A 337 -10.67 -0.43 -24.94
C SER A 337 -10.07 -0.66 -26.33
N LYS A 338 -10.38 -1.80 -26.97
CA LYS A 338 -9.81 -2.18 -28.27
C LYS A 338 -10.15 -1.19 -29.39
N ASP A 339 -11.35 -0.61 -29.34
CA ASP A 339 -11.91 0.21 -30.41
C ASP A 339 -11.98 1.71 -30.03
N THR A 340 -11.25 2.12 -28.98
CA THR A 340 -11.22 3.51 -28.50
C THR A 340 -9.92 4.23 -28.88
N PRO A 341 -9.85 5.57 -28.75
CA PRO A 341 -8.58 6.27 -28.96
C PRO A 341 -7.47 5.82 -28.00
N ALA A 342 -7.79 5.72 -26.70
CA ALA A 342 -6.86 5.24 -25.68
C ALA A 342 -7.00 3.73 -25.46
N SER A 343 -5.88 3.07 -25.17
CA SER A 343 -5.79 1.65 -24.82
C SER A 343 -6.04 1.38 -23.33
N ASP A 344 -6.02 2.41 -22.50
CA ASP A 344 -6.28 2.34 -21.05
C ASP A 344 -6.84 3.68 -20.54
N PRO A 345 -7.52 3.72 -19.38
CA PRO A 345 -8.25 4.91 -18.93
C PRO A 345 -7.36 6.07 -18.45
N ASP A 346 -6.03 5.91 -18.43
CA ASP A 346 -5.09 7.01 -18.16
C ASP A 346 -4.56 7.63 -19.46
N GLY A 347 -5.13 7.26 -20.61
CA GLY A 347 -4.93 7.94 -21.88
C GLY A 347 -3.69 7.52 -22.67
N SER A 348 -3.13 6.34 -22.43
CA SER A 348 -2.13 5.77 -23.36
C SER A 348 -2.77 5.50 -24.72
N ALA A 349 -2.15 5.94 -25.81
CA ALA A 349 -2.62 5.54 -27.13
C ALA A 349 -2.25 4.08 -27.40
N HIS A 350 -2.98 3.41 -28.31
CA HIS A 350 -2.64 2.06 -28.76
C HIS A 350 -1.20 1.93 -29.29
N ALA A 351 -0.68 2.98 -29.95
CA ALA A 351 0.70 3.00 -30.43
C ALA A 351 1.71 3.00 -29.26
N ASP A 352 1.40 3.68 -28.16
CA ASP A 352 2.24 3.73 -26.96
C ASP A 352 2.24 2.39 -26.21
N LEU A 353 1.08 1.73 -26.13
CA LEU A 353 0.99 0.37 -25.61
C LEU A 353 1.81 -0.61 -26.46
N HIS A 354 1.68 -0.56 -27.80
CA HIS A 354 2.49 -1.41 -28.69
C HIS A 354 3.99 -1.15 -28.52
N LYS A 355 4.40 0.11 -28.36
CA LYS A 355 5.80 0.44 -28.07
C LYS A 355 6.25 -0.17 -26.73
N THR A 356 5.44 -0.03 -25.68
CA THR A 356 5.73 -0.59 -24.35
C THR A 356 5.87 -2.12 -24.41
N VAL A 357 4.99 -2.80 -25.15
CA VAL A 357 5.06 -4.24 -25.41
C VAL A 357 6.37 -4.61 -26.10
N ALA A 358 6.72 -3.91 -27.18
CA ALA A 358 7.96 -4.16 -27.92
C ALA A 358 9.22 -3.93 -27.06
N ASP A 359 9.22 -2.89 -26.21
CA ASP A 359 10.32 -2.62 -25.29
C ASP A 359 10.47 -3.72 -24.22
N LEU A 360 9.35 -4.27 -23.73
CA LEU A 360 9.34 -5.39 -22.78
C LEU A 360 9.79 -6.71 -23.44
N GLU A 361 9.37 -6.99 -24.67
CA GLU A 361 9.84 -8.15 -25.45
C GLU A 361 11.35 -8.07 -25.72
N ALA A 362 11.86 -6.89 -26.07
CA ALA A 362 13.29 -6.66 -26.26
C ALA A 362 14.07 -6.83 -24.96
N PHE A 363 13.49 -6.40 -23.82
CA PHE A 363 14.12 -6.54 -22.52
C PHE A 363 14.19 -8.00 -22.04
N ASP A 364 13.10 -8.75 -22.22
CA ASP A 364 13.02 -10.19 -21.99
C ASP A 364 14.09 -10.95 -22.79
N ALA A 365 14.17 -10.72 -24.10
CA ALA A 365 15.13 -11.38 -24.99
C ALA A 365 16.61 -11.16 -24.58
N GLY A 366 16.90 -10.10 -23.84
CA GLY A 366 18.24 -9.73 -23.40
C GLY A 366 18.60 -10.12 -21.97
N LEU A 367 17.68 -10.66 -21.17
CA LEU A 367 17.89 -10.86 -19.73
C LEU A 367 17.50 -12.28 -19.27
N PRO A 368 18.48 -13.14 -18.94
CA PRO A 368 18.20 -14.45 -18.36
C PRO A 368 17.33 -14.35 -17.11
N LEU A 369 16.45 -15.33 -16.91
CA LEU A 369 15.50 -15.41 -15.79
C LEU A 369 14.41 -14.33 -15.78
N MET A 370 14.32 -13.51 -16.83
CA MET A 370 13.13 -12.72 -17.12
C MET A 370 12.27 -13.45 -18.17
N TRP A 371 10.95 -13.32 -18.08
CA TRP A 371 10.01 -13.68 -19.13
C TRP A 371 8.90 -12.64 -19.21
N PHE A 372 8.52 -12.25 -20.41
CA PHE A 372 7.43 -11.31 -20.64
C PHE A 372 6.26 -11.95 -21.39
N LYS A 373 5.04 -11.55 -21.02
CA LYS A 373 3.83 -11.87 -21.79
C LYS A 373 2.80 -10.76 -21.73
N ASP A 374 2.42 -10.24 -22.88
CA ASP A 374 1.25 -9.37 -23.00
C ASP A 374 -0.04 -10.20 -22.86
N MET A 375 -0.72 -10.10 -21.72
CA MET A 375 -2.03 -10.71 -21.50
C MET A 375 -3.17 -9.77 -21.88
N ASN A 376 -2.89 -8.49 -22.15
CA ASN A 376 -3.88 -7.52 -22.58
C ASN A 376 -4.22 -7.66 -24.07
N LEU A 377 -3.20 -7.95 -24.90
CA LEU A 377 -3.35 -8.10 -26.34
C LEU A 377 -4.06 -6.91 -26.97
N ASN A 378 -3.75 -5.71 -26.48
CA ASN A 378 -4.38 -4.45 -26.88
C ASN A 378 -5.92 -4.48 -26.77
N GLY A 379 -6.47 -5.05 -25.70
CA GLY A 379 -7.90 -5.26 -25.48
C GLY A 379 -8.49 -6.45 -26.27
N GLY A 380 -7.67 -7.16 -27.04
CA GLY A 380 -8.05 -8.31 -27.87
C GLY A 380 -7.99 -9.68 -27.18
N HIS A 381 -7.91 -9.71 -25.86
CA HIS A 381 -7.86 -10.94 -25.07
C HIS A 381 -9.21 -11.69 -25.03
N ASP A 382 -9.21 -12.92 -24.49
CA ASP A 382 -10.37 -13.80 -24.41
C ASP A 382 -11.14 -13.74 -23.08
N ILE A 383 -10.77 -12.84 -22.16
CA ILE A 383 -11.54 -12.62 -20.92
C ILE A 383 -12.85 -11.86 -21.23
N PRO A 384 -14.03 -12.40 -20.87
CA PRO A 384 -15.31 -11.75 -21.10
C PRO A 384 -15.50 -10.43 -20.34
N ALA A 385 -16.29 -9.51 -20.89
CA ALA A 385 -16.55 -8.19 -20.32
C ALA A 385 -17.17 -8.25 -18.89
N GLU A 386 -18.00 -9.25 -18.61
CA GLU A 386 -18.61 -9.48 -17.30
C GLU A 386 -17.61 -9.88 -16.21
N MET A 387 -16.38 -10.25 -16.58
CA MET A 387 -15.30 -10.60 -15.66
C MET A 387 -14.47 -9.38 -15.23
N PHE A 388 -14.93 -8.17 -15.57
CA PHE A 388 -14.33 -6.92 -15.16
C PHE A 388 -15.21 -6.19 -14.13
N PHE A 389 -14.57 -5.68 -13.08
CA PHE A 389 -15.21 -4.87 -12.05
C PHE A 389 -15.38 -3.41 -12.54
N ASP A 390 -14.42 -2.90 -13.29
CA ASP A 390 -14.43 -1.60 -13.93
C ASP A 390 -13.62 -1.68 -15.25
N VAL A 391 -13.13 -0.57 -15.79
CA VAL A 391 -12.48 -0.52 -17.10
C VAL A 391 -11.15 -1.23 -17.17
N ASP A 392 -10.37 -1.20 -16.11
CA ASP A 392 -8.98 -1.63 -16.08
C ASP A 392 -8.73 -2.68 -15.00
N HIS A 393 -9.76 -3.04 -14.21
CA HIS A 393 -9.67 -4.06 -13.18
C HIS A 393 -10.63 -5.24 -13.39
N LEU A 394 -10.06 -6.43 -13.26
CA LEU A 394 -10.81 -7.67 -13.18
C LEU A 394 -11.62 -7.77 -11.89
N ASN A 395 -12.74 -8.49 -11.96
CA ASN A 395 -13.46 -8.97 -10.79
C ASN A 395 -12.90 -10.32 -10.31
N ALA A 396 -13.49 -10.92 -9.28
CA ALA A 396 -13.01 -12.17 -8.70
C ALA A 396 -12.95 -13.33 -9.71
N ALA A 397 -13.92 -13.43 -10.62
CA ALA A 397 -13.93 -14.43 -11.68
C ALA A 397 -12.83 -14.16 -12.72
N GLY A 398 -12.68 -12.90 -13.15
CA GLY A 398 -11.63 -12.50 -14.08
C GLY A 398 -10.23 -12.71 -13.53
N GLY A 399 -9.98 -12.32 -12.28
CA GLY A 399 -8.69 -12.54 -11.62
C GLY A 399 -8.37 -14.03 -11.45
N THR A 400 -9.39 -14.86 -11.22
CA THR A 400 -9.25 -16.32 -11.22
C THR A 400 -8.84 -16.85 -12.60
N MET A 401 -9.50 -16.40 -13.67
CA MET A 401 -9.18 -16.82 -15.04
C MET A 401 -7.78 -16.36 -15.47
N LEU A 402 -7.42 -15.10 -15.20
CA LEU A 402 -6.08 -14.58 -15.47
C LEU A 402 -5.02 -15.38 -14.73
N THR A 403 -5.23 -15.64 -13.43
CA THR A 403 -4.25 -16.39 -12.62
C THR A 403 -4.04 -17.80 -13.18
N SER A 404 -5.10 -18.50 -13.61
CA SER A 404 -4.95 -19.82 -14.25
C SER A 404 -4.09 -19.75 -15.52
N LYS A 405 -4.32 -18.75 -16.39
CA LYS A 405 -3.51 -18.54 -17.60
C LYS A 405 -2.05 -18.22 -17.28
N VAL A 406 -1.81 -17.44 -16.21
CA VAL A 406 -0.45 -17.12 -15.74
C VAL A 406 0.25 -18.38 -15.23
N VAL A 407 -0.42 -19.22 -14.43
CA VAL A 407 0.14 -20.48 -13.94
C VAL A 407 0.51 -21.43 -15.09
N GLU A 408 -0.35 -21.56 -16.09
CA GLU A 408 -0.06 -22.36 -17.28
C GLU A 408 1.16 -21.85 -18.04
N TRP A 409 1.27 -20.53 -18.22
CA TRP A 409 2.41 -19.89 -18.89
C TRP A 409 3.72 -20.01 -18.09
N MET A 410 3.67 -19.80 -16.76
CA MET A 410 4.83 -19.97 -15.89
C MET A 410 5.37 -21.41 -15.90
N LYS A 411 4.50 -22.40 -16.11
CA LYS A 411 4.89 -23.81 -16.27
C LYS A 411 5.51 -24.11 -17.63
N SER A 412 5.11 -23.40 -18.69
CA SER A 412 5.64 -23.62 -20.04
C SER A 412 7.01 -22.97 -20.28
N THR A 413 7.52 -22.21 -19.31
CA THR A 413 8.77 -21.43 -19.37
C THR A 413 9.84 -21.96 -18.42
N GLN A 414 9.49 -22.97 -17.61
CA GLN A 414 10.40 -23.77 -16.77
C GLN A 414 10.82 -25.02 -17.54
#